data_AF-A0AAV7WFD1-F1
#
_entry.id   AF-A0AAV7WFD1-F1
#
_cell.length_a   1.000
_cell.length_b   1.000
_cell.length_c   1.000
_cell.angle_alpha   90.00
_cell.angle_beta   90.00
_cell.angle_gamma   90.00
#
_symmetry.space_group_name_H-M   'P 1'
#
loop_
_entity.id
_entity.type
_entity.pdbx_description
1 polymer ?
#
loop_
_entity_poly.entity_id
_entity_poly.type
_entity_poly.pdbx_seq_one_letter_code
_entity_poly.pdbx_strand_id
1 'polypeptide(L)'
;MSLWLPLKGKRHATFISAYVSTMTNPEEIKDKFYEDLESLIASNLSEDFNSQLDQLSFGTNGAEEDWAPFRDVAHNTALSHLDQNTRKHQDWFNDSDEDIQKLLDEKREAFRSLQQDTTSVSIKSKVQAKLREMHDSWLTRKADGI
;
A
#
# COMPACT_ATOMS: atom_id res chain seq x y z
N MET A 1 10.25 -0.58 -7.34
CA MET A 1 10.88 -1.72 -6.63
C MET A 1 9.81 -2.50 -5.88
N SER A 2 9.87 -3.82 -5.85
CA SER A 2 8.94 -4.67 -5.10
C SER A 2 9.69 -5.74 -4.30
N LEU A 3 9.38 -5.87 -3.02
CA LEU A 3 9.83 -6.97 -2.16
C LEU A 3 8.82 -8.11 -2.24
N TRP A 4 9.32 -9.32 -2.42
CA TRP A 4 8.52 -10.53 -2.61
C TRP A 4 8.73 -11.50 -1.46
N LEU A 5 7.64 -11.97 -0.86
CA LEU A 5 7.66 -13.07 0.07
C LEU A 5 7.47 -14.38 -0.71
N PRO A 6 8.44 -15.32 -0.70
CA PRO A 6 8.27 -16.60 -1.35
C PRO A 6 7.20 -17.43 -0.64
N LEU A 7 6.27 -17.98 -1.42
CA LEU A 7 5.24 -18.91 -0.97
C LEU A 7 5.55 -20.32 -1.49
N LYS A 8 4.81 -21.33 -1.01
CA LYS A 8 4.97 -22.71 -1.49
C LYS A 8 4.89 -22.80 -3.02
N GLY A 9 5.94 -23.38 -3.63
CA GLY A 9 6.09 -23.59 -5.07
C GLY A 9 6.76 -22.40 -5.78
N LYS A 10 6.35 -22.11 -7.02
CA LYS A 10 6.84 -20.95 -7.81
C LYS A 10 6.00 -19.67 -7.57
N ARG A 11 5.43 -19.53 -6.36
CA ARG A 11 4.53 -18.42 -6.03
C ARG A 11 5.22 -17.45 -5.08
N HIS A 12 4.84 -16.19 -5.18
CA HIS A 12 5.31 -15.13 -4.31
C HIS A 12 4.16 -14.17 -4.00
N ALA A 13 4.18 -13.54 -2.83
CA ALA A 13 3.32 -12.43 -2.48
C ALA A 13 4.12 -11.12 -2.50
N THR A 14 3.57 -10.05 -3.04
CA THR A 14 4.18 -8.72 -2.92
C THR A 14 4.02 -8.25 -1.48
N PHE A 15 5.13 -8.01 -0.79
CA PHE A 15 5.13 -7.55 0.60
C PHE A 15 5.30 -6.03 0.71
N ILE A 16 6.20 -5.46 -0.08
CA ILE A 16 6.41 -4.01 -0.18
C ILE A 16 6.47 -3.67 -1.66
N SER A 17 5.78 -2.61 -2.08
CA SER A 17 5.99 -2.01 -3.40
C SER A 17 6.26 -0.52 -3.23
N ALA A 18 7.45 -0.08 -3.60
CA ALA A 18 7.84 1.32 -3.53
C ALA A 18 7.84 1.93 -4.93
N TYR A 19 7.03 2.98 -5.09
CA TYR A 19 6.98 3.82 -6.28
C TYR A 19 7.44 5.22 -5.90
N VAL A 20 8.53 5.67 -6.51
CA VAL A 20 8.99 7.06 -6.36
C VAL A 20 8.16 7.91 -7.32
N SER A 21 7.12 8.54 -6.79
CA SER A 21 6.36 9.54 -7.54
C SER A 21 7.08 10.88 -7.47
N THR A 22 7.94 11.16 -8.45
CA THR A 22 8.39 12.52 -8.77
C THR A 22 8.84 12.54 -10.22
N MET A 23 7.96 13.00 -11.12
CA MET A 23 8.32 13.25 -12.53
C MET A 23 9.39 14.35 -12.69
N THR A 24 9.73 15.07 -11.63
CA THR A 24 10.68 16.20 -11.61
C THR A 24 12.06 15.88 -11.05
N ASN A 25 12.28 14.72 -10.43
CA ASN A 25 13.59 14.38 -9.87
C ASN A 25 14.53 13.77 -10.93
N PRO A 26 15.81 14.19 -10.97
CA PRO A 26 16.88 13.55 -11.75
C PRO A 26 16.97 12.04 -11.53
N GLU A 27 17.36 11.32 -12.57
CA GLU A 27 17.47 9.85 -12.58
C GLU A 27 18.47 9.37 -11.51
N GLU A 28 19.61 10.06 -11.36
CA GLU A 28 20.62 9.77 -10.34
C GLU A 28 20.06 9.76 -8.89
N ILE A 29 19.11 10.65 -8.60
CA ILE A 29 18.48 10.72 -7.27
C ILE A 29 17.51 9.55 -7.07
N LYS A 30 16.83 9.12 -8.14
CA LYS A 30 15.94 7.96 -8.10
C LYS A 30 16.74 6.68 -7.93
N ASP A 31 17.80 6.52 -8.69
CA ASP A 31 18.66 5.35 -8.65
C ASP A 31 19.30 5.20 -7.27
N LYS A 32 19.88 6.28 -6.74
CA LYS A 32 20.43 6.28 -5.38
C LYS A 32 19.39 5.94 -4.32
N PHE A 33 18.17 6.47 -4.44
CA PHE A 33 17.08 6.11 -3.53
C PHE A 33 16.74 4.61 -3.60
N TYR A 34 16.66 4.04 -4.80
CA TYR A 34 16.39 2.61 -4.96
C TYR A 34 17.54 1.74 -4.46
N GLU A 35 18.80 2.15 -4.65
CA GLU A 35 19.98 1.47 -4.10
C GLU A 35 19.97 1.48 -2.57
N ASP A 36 19.73 2.64 -1.95
CA ASP A 36 19.66 2.79 -0.49
C ASP A 36 18.49 1.94 0.07
N LEU A 37 17.35 1.94 -0.62
CA LEU A 37 16.18 1.13 -0.26
C LEU A 37 16.45 -0.37 -0.39
N GLU A 38 17.12 -0.82 -1.46
CA GLU A 38 17.54 -2.20 -1.66
C GLU A 38 18.50 -2.66 -0.57
N SER A 39 19.50 -1.83 -0.25
CA SER A 39 20.44 -2.11 0.82
C SER A 39 19.74 -2.25 2.17
N LEU A 40 18.82 -1.34 2.50
CA LEU A 40 18.09 -1.36 3.78
C LEU A 40 17.18 -2.59 3.93
N ILE A 41 16.48 -2.95 2.85
CA ILE A 41 15.60 -4.12 2.83
C ILE A 41 16.43 -5.41 2.95
N ALA A 42 17.54 -5.51 2.24
CA ALA A 42 18.39 -6.69 2.25
C ALA A 42 19.08 -6.88 3.59
N SER A 43 19.60 -5.81 4.21
CA SER A 43 20.46 -5.93 5.40
C SER A 43 19.69 -6.12 6.71
N ASN A 44 18.55 -5.46 6.89
CA ASN A 44 17.91 -5.37 8.22
C ASN A 44 16.50 -5.93 8.23
N LEU A 45 15.72 -5.63 7.18
CA LEU A 45 14.29 -5.93 7.18
C LEU A 45 14.01 -7.40 6.85
N SER A 46 14.74 -8.00 5.90
CA SER A 46 14.46 -9.37 5.46
C SER A 46 14.80 -10.42 6.52
N GLU A 47 15.90 -10.27 7.25
CA GLU A 47 16.35 -11.21 8.27
C GLU A 47 15.46 -11.19 9.51
N ASP A 48 15.13 -10.00 10.01
CA ASP A 48 14.26 -9.82 11.17
C ASP A 48 12.82 -10.25 10.86
N PHE A 49 12.31 -9.91 9.68
CA PHE A 49 10.98 -10.33 9.26
C PHE A 49 10.84 -11.85 9.18
N ASN A 50 11.80 -12.54 8.55
CA ASN A 50 11.78 -14.00 8.48
C ASN A 50 11.88 -14.64 9.86
N SER A 51 12.73 -14.09 10.75
CA SER A 51 12.88 -14.58 12.12
C SER A 51 11.61 -14.42 12.97
N GLN A 52 10.83 -13.35 12.74
CA GLN A 52 9.55 -13.14 13.41
C GLN A 52 8.44 -14.01 12.81
N LEU A 53 8.46 -14.26 11.49
CA LEU A 53 7.52 -15.18 10.84
C LEU A 53 7.71 -16.63 11.28
N ASP A 54 8.95 -17.09 11.49
CA ASP A 54 9.23 -18.45 11.97
C ASP A 54 8.67 -18.73 13.37
N GLN A 55 8.40 -17.69 14.15
CA GLN A 55 7.77 -17.79 15.47
C GLN A 55 6.23 -17.86 15.41
N LEU A 56 5.62 -17.53 14.27
CA LEU A 56 4.19 -17.62 14.08
C LEU A 56 3.79 -19.00 13.58
N SER A 57 2.83 -19.64 14.26
CA SER A 57 2.25 -20.89 13.76
C SER A 57 1.18 -20.56 12.72
N PHE A 58 1.48 -20.79 11.44
CA PHE A 58 0.50 -20.67 10.35
C PHE A 58 -0.18 -22.01 10.05
N GLY A 59 -1.48 -22.00 9.83
CA GLY A 59 -2.28 -23.13 9.35
C GLY A 59 -2.96 -23.95 10.45
N THR A 60 -3.03 -23.45 11.68
CA THR A 60 -3.67 -24.15 12.81
C THR A 60 -5.15 -23.82 12.98
N ASN A 61 -5.57 -22.57 12.73
CA ASN A 61 -6.95 -22.15 13.02
C ASN A 61 -7.74 -21.74 11.77
N GLY A 62 -7.09 -21.21 10.73
CA GLY A 62 -7.75 -20.83 9.48
C GLY A 62 -7.13 -19.57 8.90
N ALA A 63 -7.25 -19.36 7.59
CA ALA A 63 -6.55 -18.27 6.91
C ALA A 63 -6.88 -16.87 7.47
N GLU A 64 -8.09 -16.67 7.98
CA GLU A 64 -8.54 -15.39 8.55
C GLU A 64 -7.95 -15.13 9.93
N GLU A 65 -7.80 -16.17 10.75
CA GLU A 65 -7.24 -16.10 12.10
C GLU A 65 -5.71 -16.00 12.07
N ASP A 66 -5.08 -16.61 11.08
CA ASP A 66 -3.64 -16.55 10.83
C ASP A 66 -3.20 -15.21 10.19
N TRP A 67 -4.14 -14.49 9.57
CA TRP A 67 -3.85 -13.22 8.88
C TRP A 67 -3.54 -12.08 9.84
N ALA A 68 -4.27 -11.96 10.96
CA ALA A 68 -4.05 -10.88 11.91
C ALA A 68 -2.63 -10.90 12.52
N PRO A 69 -2.12 -12.05 13.03
CA PRO A 69 -0.74 -12.15 13.51
C PRO A 69 0.31 -11.84 12.43
N PHE A 70 0.11 -12.35 11.21
CA PHE A 70 1.00 -12.06 10.08
C PHE A 70 1.08 -10.55 9.79
N ARG A 71 -0.09 -9.91 9.67
CA ARG A 71 -0.22 -8.48 9.38
C ARG A 71 0.44 -7.63 10.46
N ASP A 72 0.25 -7.99 11.73
CA ASP A 72 0.78 -7.21 12.84
C ASP A 72 2.31 -7.34 12.93
N VAL A 73 2.88 -8.55 12.71
CA VAL A 73 4.33 -8.73 12.56
C VAL A 73 4.85 -7.92 11.38
N ALA A 74 4.21 -8.02 10.22
CA ALA A 74 4.59 -7.26 9.03
C ALA A 74 4.63 -5.74 9.26
N HIS A 75 3.62 -5.18 9.91
CA HIS A 75 3.58 -3.77 10.23
C HIS A 75 4.63 -3.37 11.28
N ASN A 76 4.80 -4.16 12.33
CA ASN A 76 5.71 -3.83 13.42
C ASN A 76 7.18 -3.92 12.98
N THR A 77 7.56 -4.95 12.22
CA THR A 77 8.91 -5.06 11.65
C THR A 77 9.18 -3.89 10.70
N ALA A 78 8.23 -3.55 9.83
CA ALA A 78 8.36 -2.39 8.96
C ALA A 78 8.52 -1.09 9.75
N LEU A 79 7.74 -0.88 10.82
CA LEU A 79 7.85 0.31 11.68
C LEU A 79 9.17 0.39 12.45
N SER A 80 9.75 -0.74 12.83
CA SER A 80 11.01 -0.81 13.58
C SER A 80 12.22 -0.45 12.73
N HIS A 81 12.22 -0.84 11.45
CA HIS A 81 13.37 -0.65 10.54
C HIS A 81 13.19 0.53 9.59
N LEU A 82 11.95 0.85 9.23
CA LEU A 82 11.59 2.01 8.43
C LEU A 82 10.99 3.01 9.43
N ASP A 83 11.82 3.94 9.91
CA ASP A 83 11.39 5.02 10.79
C ASP A 83 10.05 5.61 10.31
N GLN A 84 9.12 5.86 11.23
CA GLN A 84 7.89 6.56 10.91
C GLN A 84 8.24 7.93 10.34
N ASN A 85 8.12 8.07 9.03
CA ASN A 85 8.12 9.38 8.41
C ASN A 85 6.83 10.09 8.84
N THR A 86 6.91 10.80 9.97
CA THR A 86 5.91 11.75 10.41
C THR A 86 5.91 12.88 9.41
N ARG A 87 5.13 12.70 8.34
CA ARG A 87 4.97 13.70 7.28
C ARG A 87 4.54 15.00 7.94
N LYS A 88 5.41 16.01 7.89
CA LYS A 88 5.13 17.36 8.42
C LYS A 88 4.10 18.13 7.59
N HIS A 89 3.76 17.61 6.40
CA HIS A 89 2.79 18.21 5.49
C HIS A 89 1.63 17.24 5.27
N GLN A 90 0.42 17.77 5.46
CA GLN A 90 -0.84 17.11 5.14
C GLN A 90 -0.81 16.73 3.65
N ASP A 91 -0.74 15.42 3.37
CA ASP A 91 -0.87 14.92 2.00
C ASP A 91 -2.36 14.94 1.63
N TRP A 92 -2.68 15.10 0.34
CA TRP A 92 -4.06 15.24 -0.15
C TRP A 92 -4.97 14.07 0.26
N PHE A 93 -4.35 12.92 0.55
CA PHE A 93 -4.99 11.74 1.09
C PHE A 93 -5.53 11.93 2.52
N ASN A 94 -4.88 12.70 3.39
CA ASN A 94 -5.32 12.86 4.78
C ASN A 94 -6.67 13.61 4.85
N ASP A 95 -6.84 14.64 4.02
CA ASP A 95 -8.09 15.42 3.96
C ASP A 95 -9.21 14.67 3.23
N SER A 96 -8.84 13.69 2.42
CA SER A 96 -9.75 12.93 1.56
C SER A 96 -9.99 11.51 2.07
N ASP A 97 -9.43 11.11 3.22
CA ASP A 97 -9.39 9.69 3.64
C ASP A 97 -10.79 9.14 3.86
N GLU A 98 -11.65 9.87 4.57
CA GLU A 98 -13.04 9.45 4.83
C GLU A 98 -13.83 9.25 3.53
N ASP A 99 -13.67 10.16 2.57
CA ASP A 99 -14.32 10.09 1.26
C ASP A 99 -13.75 8.93 0.41
N ILE A 100 -12.44 8.67 0.50
CA ILE A 100 -11.78 7.54 -0.16
C ILE A 100 -12.27 6.21 0.44
N GLN A 101 -12.39 6.10 1.77
CA GLN A 101 -12.92 4.91 2.42
C GLN A 101 -14.36 4.63 1.97
N LYS A 102 -15.21 5.66 1.92
CA LYS A 102 -16.58 5.52 1.42
C LYS A 102 -16.63 5.01 -0.02
N LEU A 103 -15.81 5.57 -0.92
CA LEU A 103 -15.74 5.12 -2.31
C LEU A 103 -15.20 3.69 -2.44
N LEU A 104 -14.26 3.30 -1.58
CA LEU A 104 -13.75 1.93 -1.53
C LEU A 104 -14.80 0.94 -1.06
N ASP A 105 -15.62 1.32 -0.09
CA ASP A 105 -16.71 0.48 0.42
C ASP A 105 -17.83 0.33 -0.61
N GLU A 106 -18.24 1.42 -1.27
CA GLU A 106 -19.19 1.36 -2.40
C GLU A 106 -18.67 0.44 -3.52
N LYS A 107 -17.37 0.51 -3.84
CA LYS A 107 -16.74 -0.37 -4.83
C LYS A 107 -16.72 -1.83 -4.37
N ARG A 108 -16.41 -2.10 -3.10
CA ARG A 108 -16.39 -3.46 -2.54
C ARG A 108 -17.79 -4.06 -2.52
N GLU A 109 -18.80 -3.30 -2.12
CA GLU A 109 -20.20 -3.71 -2.15
C GLU A 109 -20.68 -3.98 -3.58
N ALA A 110 -20.38 -3.07 -4.51
CA ALA A 110 -20.67 -3.27 -5.93
C ALA A 110 -19.99 -4.53 -6.50
N PHE A 111 -18.77 -4.84 -6.06
CA PHE A 111 -18.08 -6.06 -6.44
C PHE A 111 -18.72 -7.32 -5.84
N ARG A 112 -19.15 -7.28 -4.57
CA ARG A 112 -19.92 -8.37 -3.95
C ARG A 112 -21.25 -8.61 -4.67
N SER A 113 -21.95 -7.54 -5.03
CA SER A 113 -23.19 -7.61 -5.83
C SER A 113 -22.94 -8.08 -7.26
N LEU A 114 -21.79 -7.75 -7.87
CA LEU A 114 -21.40 -8.24 -9.20
C LEU A 114 -21.18 -9.75 -9.23
N GLN A 115 -20.61 -10.32 -8.16
CA GLN A 115 -20.50 -11.77 -8.02
C GLN A 115 -21.89 -12.46 -8.02
N GLN A 116 -22.95 -11.68 -7.81
CA GLN A 116 -24.34 -12.13 -7.86
C GLN A 116 -25.07 -11.75 -9.17
N ASP A 117 -24.73 -10.63 -9.85
CA ASP A 117 -25.31 -10.27 -11.16
C ASP A 117 -24.50 -9.25 -12.01
N THR A 118 -24.49 -9.41 -13.34
CA THR A 118 -23.57 -8.76 -14.32
C THR A 118 -23.88 -7.29 -14.66
N THR A 119 -23.45 -6.31 -13.85
CA THR A 119 -23.59 -4.85 -14.17
C THR A 119 -22.39 -3.92 -13.82
N SER A 120 -21.20 -4.43 -13.46
CA SER A 120 -20.15 -3.65 -12.76
C SER A 120 -19.32 -2.63 -13.53
N VAL A 121 -19.34 -2.59 -14.85
CA VAL A 121 -18.41 -1.73 -15.62
C VAL A 121 -18.67 -0.24 -15.36
N SER A 122 -19.92 0.14 -15.03
CA SER A 122 -20.31 1.54 -14.78
C SER A 122 -19.84 2.09 -13.43
N ILE A 123 -19.64 1.25 -12.41
CA ILE A 123 -19.30 1.72 -11.05
C ILE A 123 -17.80 2.03 -10.95
N LYS A 124 -16.94 1.21 -11.57
CA LYS A 124 -15.49 1.44 -11.59
C LYS A 124 -15.12 2.79 -12.23
N SER A 125 -15.75 3.14 -13.35
CA SER A 125 -15.48 4.40 -14.05
C SER A 125 -15.94 5.61 -13.23
N LYS A 126 -17.09 5.52 -12.55
CA LYS A 126 -17.60 6.57 -11.65
C LYS A 126 -16.67 6.82 -10.47
N VAL A 127 -16.22 5.76 -9.80
CA VAL A 127 -15.27 5.88 -8.67
C VAL A 127 -13.96 6.52 -9.13
N GLN A 128 -13.43 6.12 -10.29
CA GLN A 128 -12.21 6.72 -10.84
C GLN A 128 -12.38 8.20 -11.23
N ALA A 129 -13.54 8.57 -11.79
CA ALA A 129 -13.84 9.96 -12.11
C ALA A 129 -13.91 10.82 -10.84
N LYS A 130 -14.54 10.30 -9.78
CA LYS A 130 -14.67 11.03 -8.51
C LYS A 130 -13.32 11.24 -7.82
N LEU A 131 -12.48 10.21 -7.80
CA LEU A 131 -11.12 10.30 -7.26
C LEU A 131 -10.26 11.33 -8.02
N ARG A 132 -10.42 11.45 -9.34
CA ARG A 132 -9.73 12.48 -10.13
C ARG A 132 -10.21 13.89 -9.79
N GLU A 133 -11.53 14.10 -9.72
CA GLU A 133 -12.11 15.40 -9.37
C GLU A 133 -11.62 15.90 -8.00
N MET A 134 -11.56 15.00 -7.01
CA MET A 134 -11.06 15.32 -5.66
C MET A 134 -9.58 15.72 -5.69
N HIS A 135 -8.76 14.98 -6.43
CA HIS A 135 -7.34 15.28 -6.61
C HIS A 135 -7.12 16.62 -7.32
N ASP A 136 -7.84 16.89 -8.41
CA ASP A 136 -7.73 18.13 -9.18
C ASP A 136 -8.19 19.35 -8.36
N SER A 137 -9.24 19.18 -7.54
CA SER A 137 -9.73 20.22 -6.63
C SER A 137 -8.71 20.56 -5.54
N TRP A 138 -7.99 19.55 -5.03
CA TRP A 138 -6.92 19.78 -4.06
C TRP A 138 -5.70 20.47 -4.70
N LEU A 139 -5.30 20.04 -5.91
CA LEU A 139 -4.22 20.69 -6.65
C LEU A 139 -4.53 22.17 -6.93
N THR A 140 -5.77 22.49 -7.30
CA THR A 140 -6.22 23.86 -7.56
C THR A 140 -6.14 24.71 -6.28
N ARG A 141 -6.67 24.21 -5.16
CA ARG A 141 -6.59 24.89 -3.85
C ARG A 141 -5.15 25.15 -3.40
N LYS A 142 -4.23 24.22 -3.70
CA LYS A 142 -2.83 24.35 -3.34
C LYS A 142 -2.08 25.34 -4.24
N ALA A 143 -2.50 25.50 -5.50
CA ALA A 143 -1.95 26.47 -6.43
C ALA A 143 -2.40 27.91 -6.11
N ASP A 144 -3.65 28.10 -5.67
CA ASP A 144 -4.19 29.42 -5.28
C ASP A 144 -3.70 29.90 -3.90
N GLY A 145 -3.04 29.04 -3.13
CA GLY A 145 -2.48 29.33 -1.81
C GLY A 145 -1.00 29.74 -1.80
N ILE A 146 -0.41 30.03 -2.98
CA ILE A 146 0.95 30.56 -3.19
C ILE A 146 0.85 32.04 -3.56
#